data_AF-A0A2P2M8X9-F1
#
_entry.id   AF-A0A2P2M8X9-F1
#
_cell.length_a   1.000
_cell.length_b   1.000
_cell.length_c   1.000
_cell.angle_alpha   90.00
_cell.angle_beta   90.00
_cell.angle_gamma   90.00
#
_symmetry.space_group_name_H-M   'P 1'
#
loop_
_entity.id
_entity.type
_entity.pdbx_description
1 polymer ?
#
loop_
_entity_poly.entity_id
_entity_poly.type
_entity_poly.pdbx_seq_one_letter_code
_entity_poly.pdbx_strand_id
1 'polypeptide(L)'
;MVPVVGSGKFITTPIITNDGQPIIGSSMSSCHEGQVSSSFSDKKVIQWMLNLHQIGLDVVRTDQALVFYQSEINQAKLWDVLAVYAWVDNDIGYVQGMNDICSPMIILLKNEADAFWCFDHAMRRLRDNFKCTTNSIGVQTQLSRLSQVIKTIDPKLHQHIEDLDAGEYLFAFRMLMVLFRREFSFVDGLYLWEIVSS
;
A
#
# COMPACT_ATOMS: atom_id res chain seq x y z
N MET A 1 -21.28 14.17 22.85
CA MET A 1 -20.54 14.35 21.59
C MET A 1 -19.87 13.02 21.31
N VAL A 2 -20.36 12.27 20.33
CA VAL A 2 -19.88 10.91 20.01
C VAL A 2 -18.53 11.05 19.30
N PRO A 3 -17.49 10.25 19.62
CA PRO A 3 -16.23 10.33 18.90
C PRO A 3 -16.42 9.77 17.49
N VAL A 4 -16.09 10.56 16.48
CA VAL A 4 -16.00 10.10 15.10
C VAL A 4 -14.70 9.31 14.97
N VAL A 5 -14.84 8.00 14.84
CA VAL A 5 -13.77 7.09 14.40
C VAL A 5 -13.46 7.44 12.94
N GLY A 6 -12.20 7.80 12.63
CA GLY A 6 -11.78 8.15 11.25
C GLY A 6 -10.66 9.20 11.12
N SER A 7 -10.18 9.79 12.21
CA SER A 7 -9.21 10.90 12.12
C SER A 7 -7.72 10.50 12.03
N GLY A 8 -7.38 9.20 12.13
CA GLY A 8 -5.98 8.76 12.19
C GLY A 8 -5.15 9.30 13.37
N LYS A 9 -5.73 10.14 14.24
CA LYS A 9 -5.06 10.77 15.40
C LYS A 9 -4.85 9.83 16.59
N PHE A 10 -5.36 8.61 16.52
CA PHE A 10 -5.05 7.57 17.49
C PHE A 10 -3.94 6.70 16.91
N ILE A 11 -2.70 7.03 17.27
CA ILE A 11 -1.58 6.09 17.17
C ILE A 11 -1.92 4.96 18.16
N THR A 12 -2.54 3.89 17.66
CA THR A 12 -2.75 2.68 18.45
C THR A 12 -1.37 2.05 18.64
N THR A 13 -0.72 2.36 19.76
CA THR A 13 0.48 1.63 20.19
C THR A 13 0.13 0.14 20.14
N PRO A 14 0.93 -0.71 19.46
CA PRO A 14 0.62 -2.13 19.37
C PRO A 14 0.64 -2.73 20.78
N ILE A 15 -0.50 -3.30 21.20
CA ILE A 15 -0.67 -4.03 22.48
C ILE A 15 -0.11 -5.49 22.35
N ILE A 16 0.55 -5.78 21.24
CA ILE A 16 0.95 -7.12 20.80
C ILE A 16 2.45 -7.09 20.49
N THR A 17 3.21 -8.03 21.05
CA THR A 17 4.63 -8.22 20.73
C THR A 17 4.80 -8.85 19.34
N ASN A 18 6.00 -8.80 18.75
CA ASN A 18 6.31 -9.30 17.41
C ASN A 18 5.94 -10.79 17.16
N ASP A 19 5.63 -11.54 18.21
CA ASP A 19 5.23 -12.96 18.17
C ASP A 19 3.71 -13.18 18.25
N GLY A 20 2.90 -12.11 18.19
CA GLY A 20 1.45 -12.22 18.12
C GLY A 20 0.75 -12.54 19.45
N GLN A 21 1.41 -12.37 20.60
CA GLN A 21 0.78 -12.55 21.91
C GLN A 21 0.37 -11.20 22.55
N PRO A 22 -0.83 -11.13 23.16
CA PRO A 22 -1.22 -9.98 23.97
C PRO A 22 -0.49 -9.99 25.32
N ILE A 23 -0.02 -8.83 25.78
CA ILE A 23 0.58 -8.68 27.11
C ILE A 23 -0.55 -8.70 28.16
N ILE A 24 -0.96 -9.89 28.59
CA ILE A 24 -1.99 -10.07 29.63
C ILE A 24 -1.29 -10.05 30.99
N GLY A 25 -1.57 -9.01 31.79
CA GLY A 25 -1.25 -8.99 33.21
C GLY A 25 -1.93 -10.18 33.90
N SER A 26 -1.13 -10.92 34.68
CA SER A 26 -1.48 -12.16 35.36
C SER A 26 -2.87 -12.14 36.01
N SER A 27 -3.73 -13.13 35.69
CA SER A 27 -4.37 -14.09 36.63
C SER A 27 -5.66 -14.74 36.08
N MET A 28 -5.81 -16.05 36.37
CA MET A 28 -7.01 -16.91 36.39
C MET A 28 -7.47 -17.69 35.13
N SER A 29 -6.96 -18.92 35.05
CA SER A 29 -7.63 -20.24 34.95
C SER A 29 -8.99 -20.48 34.24
N SER A 30 -8.90 -21.40 33.26
CA SER A 30 -9.66 -22.66 33.03
C SER A 30 -10.95 -22.72 32.19
N CYS A 31 -10.85 -23.58 31.16
CA CYS A 31 -11.84 -24.48 30.52
C CYS A 31 -12.94 -23.91 29.60
N HIS A 32 -12.88 -24.21 28.29
CA HIS A 32 -13.72 -25.23 27.61
C HIS A 32 -13.51 -25.23 26.09
N GLU A 33 -13.53 -26.43 25.50
CA GLU A 33 -13.42 -26.73 24.07
C GLU A 33 -14.59 -26.15 23.27
N GLY A 34 -14.29 -25.43 22.19
CA GLY A 34 -15.30 -24.99 21.23
C GLY A 34 -14.91 -23.86 20.29
N GLN A 35 -13.65 -23.68 19.85
CA GLN A 35 -13.32 -22.57 18.93
C GLN A 35 -12.17 -22.88 17.97
N VAL A 36 -12.49 -23.45 16.80
CA VAL A 36 -11.57 -23.39 15.64
C VAL A 36 -11.98 -22.27 14.67
N SER A 37 -13.24 -21.83 14.70
CA SER A 37 -13.75 -20.75 13.85
C SER A 37 -13.45 -19.33 14.37
N SER A 38 -13.33 -19.09 15.68
CA SER A 38 -13.04 -17.73 16.19
C SER A 38 -11.58 -17.36 15.91
N SER A 39 -10.65 -18.28 16.15
CA SER A 39 -9.21 -18.06 16.00
C SER A 39 -8.80 -17.52 14.63
N PHE A 40 -9.45 -17.96 13.54
CA PHE A 40 -9.14 -17.50 12.19
C PHE A 40 -9.65 -16.07 11.93
N SER A 41 -10.85 -15.75 12.41
CA SER A 41 -11.39 -14.38 12.37
C SER A 41 -10.55 -13.44 13.23
N ASP A 42 -10.12 -13.90 14.41
CA ASP A 42 -9.30 -13.12 15.33
C ASP A 42 -7.94 -12.80 14.72
N LYS A 43 -7.28 -13.78 14.06
CA LYS A 43 -6.03 -13.55 13.32
C LYS A 43 -6.20 -12.55 12.17
N LYS A 44 -7.30 -12.66 11.41
CA LYS A 44 -7.62 -11.73 10.32
C LYS A 44 -7.80 -10.29 10.84
N VAL A 45 -8.54 -10.14 11.92
CA VAL A 45 -8.77 -8.85 12.57
C VAL A 45 -7.46 -8.26 13.09
N ILE A 46 -6.63 -9.05 13.77
CA ILE A 46 -5.33 -8.61 14.26
C ILE A 46 -4.45 -8.12 13.12
N GLN A 47 -4.34 -8.90 12.03
CA GLN A 47 -3.53 -8.50 10.87
C GLN A 47 -4.04 -7.21 10.23
N TRP A 48 -5.35 -7.05 10.11
CA TRP A 48 -5.93 -5.82 9.59
C TRP A 48 -5.65 -4.63 10.51
N MET A 49 -5.77 -4.78 11.83
CA MET A 49 -5.44 -3.73 12.79
C MET A 49 -3.97 -3.29 12.70
N LEU A 50 -3.04 -4.22 12.44
CA LEU A 50 -1.64 -3.89 12.19
C LEU A 50 -1.49 -3.02 10.94
N ASN A 51 -2.22 -3.33 9.86
CA ASN A 51 -2.20 -2.54 8.63
C ASN A 51 -2.71 -1.11 8.88
N LEU A 52 -3.74 -0.91 9.72
CA LEU A 52 -4.30 0.42 10.01
C LEU A 52 -3.28 1.42 10.55
N HIS A 53 -2.35 0.94 11.39
CA HIS A 53 -1.28 1.77 11.92
C HIS A 53 -0.35 2.26 10.79
N GLN A 54 0.06 1.35 9.91
CA GLN A 54 0.93 1.67 8.78
C GLN A 54 0.23 2.63 7.79
N ILE A 55 -1.05 2.39 7.50
CA ILE A 55 -1.88 3.28 6.65
C ILE A 55 -1.90 4.69 7.24
N GLY A 56 -2.15 4.84 8.55
CA GLY A 56 -2.17 6.15 9.20
C GLY A 56 -0.84 6.90 9.03
N LEU A 57 0.29 6.21 9.19
CA LEU A 57 1.61 6.79 9.02
C LEU A 57 1.90 7.24 7.57
N ASP A 58 1.42 6.49 6.58
CA ASP A 58 1.63 6.80 5.16
C ASP A 58 0.67 7.90 4.68
N VAL A 59 -0.58 7.92 5.16
CA VAL A 59 -1.56 8.98 4.84
C VAL A 59 -1.02 10.36 5.24
N VAL A 60 -0.46 10.49 6.44
CA VAL A 60 0.15 11.75 6.91
C VAL A 60 1.31 12.19 6.00
N ARG A 61 2.01 11.21 5.39
CA ARG A 61 3.14 11.48 4.50
C ARG A 61 2.76 11.68 3.03
N THR A 62 1.51 11.39 2.65
CA THR A 62 1.05 11.36 1.26
C THR A 62 0.88 12.77 0.71
N ASP A 63 1.54 13.06 -0.40
CA ASP A 63 1.38 14.28 -1.21
C ASP A 63 1.22 15.58 -0.41
N GLN A 64 2.02 15.73 0.66
CA GLN A 64 1.94 16.85 1.62
C GLN A 64 2.08 18.24 0.96
N ALA A 65 2.69 18.31 -0.22
CA ALA A 65 2.80 19.54 -1.00
C ALA A 65 1.46 19.98 -1.62
N LEU A 66 0.47 19.10 -1.74
CA LEU A 66 -0.84 19.41 -2.28
C LEU A 66 -1.72 20.02 -1.19
N VAL A 67 -2.28 21.21 -1.47
CA VAL A 67 -3.22 21.91 -0.58
C VAL A 67 -4.42 21.02 -0.20
N PHE A 68 -4.82 20.11 -1.09
CA PHE A 68 -5.88 19.13 -0.84
C PHE A 68 -5.68 18.33 0.45
N TYR A 69 -4.46 17.88 0.74
CA TYR A 69 -4.15 17.08 1.92
C TYR A 69 -3.86 17.88 3.19
N GLN A 70 -3.99 19.21 3.17
CA GLN A 70 -3.99 20.01 4.40
C GLN A 70 -5.28 19.82 5.20
N SER A 71 -6.36 19.35 4.57
CA SER A 71 -7.62 19.05 5.23
C SER A 71 -7.60 17.64 5.84
N GLU A 72 -7.85 17.56 7.16
CA GLU A 72 -7.98 16.28 7.88
C GLU A 72 -9.12 15.42 7.31
N ILE A 73 -10.16 16.04 6.72
CA ILE A 73 -11.27 15.32 6.10
C ILE A 73 -10.77 14.55 4.87
N ASN A 74 -9.92 15.16 4.05
CA ASN A 74 -9.39 14.51 2.84
C ASN A 74 -8.37 13.42 3.18
N GLN A 75 -7.61 13.59 4.26
CA GLN A 75 -6.75 12.54 4.80
C GLN A 75 -7.58 11.36 5.33
N ALA A 76 -8.68 11.64 6.04
CA ALA A 76 -9.61 10.61 6.53
C ALA A 76 -10.18 9.79 5.37
N LYS A 77 -10.61 10.44 4.27
CA LYS A 77 -11.06 9.74 3.05
C LYS A 77 -10.04 8.75 2.50
N LEU A 78 -8.78 9.18 2.42
CA LEU A 78 -7.70 8.31 1.94
C LEU A 78 -7.48 7.13 2.91
N TRP A 79 -7.49 7.40 4.22
CA TRP A 79 -7.36 6.36 5.23
C TRP A 79 -8.51 5.34 5.17
N ASP A 80 -9.76 5.81 5.07
CA ASP A 80 -10.96 4.96 5.02
C ASP A 80 -10.93 4.02 3.82
N VAL A 81 -10.64 4.54 2.62
CA VAL A 81 -10.57 3.71 1.40
C VAL A 81 -9.45 2.66 1.50
N LEU A 82 -8.27 3.04 1.99
CA LEU A 82 -7.14 2.10 2.18
C LEU A 82 -7.46 1.05 3.26
N ALA A 83 -8.10 1.45 4.36
CA ALA A 83 -8.48 0.56 5.44
C ALA A 83 -9.52 -0.47 4.97
N VAL A 84 -10.53 -0.04 4.21
CA VAL A 84 -11.53 -0.94 3.61
C VAL A 84 -10.88 -1.89 2.62
N TYR A 85 -9.99 -1.39 1.75
CA TYR A 85 -9.28 -2.26 0.80
C TYR A 85 -8.46 -3.34 1.51
N ALA A 86 -7.71 -2.98 2.55
CA ALA A 86 -6.91 -3.92 3.33
C ALA A 86 -7.74 -5.00 4.04
N TRP A 87 -9.03 -4.75 4.28
CA TRP A 87 -9.97 -5.74 4.80
C TRP A 87 -10.51 -6.68 3.71
N VAL A 88 -10.76 -6.11 2.52
CA VAL A 88 -11.36 -6.79 1.37
C VAL A 88 -10.37 -7.75 0.71
N ASP A 89 -9.17 -7.30 0.33
CA ASP A 89 -8.10 -8.15 -0.20
C ASP A 89 -7.13 -8.53 0.93
N ASN A 90 -7.48 -9.55 1.72
CA ASN A 90 -6.66 -9.97 2.86
C ASN A 90 -5.33 -10.62 2.44
N ASP A 91 -5.24 -11.14 1.21
CA ASP A 91 -4.01 -11.79 0.74
C ASP A 91 -2.88 -10.78 0.54
N ILE A 92 -3.21 -9.57 0.03
CA ILE A 92 -2.25 -8.47 -0.07
C ILE A 92 -2.26 -7.62 1.22
N GLY A 93 -3.45 -7.32 1.73
CA GLY A 93 -3.66 -6.32 2.76
C GLY A 93 -3.27 -4.92 2.28
N TYR A 94 -2.47 -4.22 3.09
CA TYR A 94 -1.89 -2.94 2.74
C TYR A 94 -0.37 -3.06 2.59
N VAL A 95 0.16 -2.47 1.52
CA VAL A 95 1.60 -2.36 1.26
C VAL A 95 1.94 -0.91 1.00
N GLN A 96 3.05 -0.45 1.57
CA GLN A 96 3.53 0.92 1.37
C GLN A 96 3.67 1.24 -0.13
N GLY A 97 3.13 2.39 -0.54
CA GLY A 97 3.02 2.80 -1.95
C GLY A 97 1.60 2.69 -2.50
N MET A 98 0.72 1.90 -1.89
CA MET A 98 -0.70 1.86 -2.27
C MET A 98 -1.42 3.19 -2.01
N ASN A 99 -1.00 3.93 -0.99
CA ASN A 99 -1.46 5.29 -0.71
C ASN A 99 -1.19 6.25 -1.89
N ASP A 100 -0.07 6.06 -2.60
CA ASP A 100 0.29 6.88 -3.77
C ASP A 100 -0.63 6.58 -4.95
N ILE A 101 -1.09 5.32 -5.05
CA ILE A 101 -2.05 4.89 -6.08
C ILE A 101 -3.46 5.42 -5.77
N CYS A 102 -3.86 5.37 -4.49
CA CYS A 102 -5.18 5.79 -4.06
C CYS A 102 -5.34 7.31 -4.03
N SER A 103 -4.27 8.07 -3.76
CA SER A 103 -4.32 9.54 -3.64
C SER A 103 -5.02 10.23 -4.82
N PRO A 104 -4.64 9.97 -6.08
CA PRO A 104 -5.35 10.46 -7.26
C PRO A 104 -6.86 10.20 -7.27
N MET A 105 -7.30 9.01 -6.85
CA MET A 105 -8.72 8.64 -6.83
C MET A 105 -9.49 9.50 -5.82
N ILE A 106 -8.90 9.76 -4.65
CA ILE A 106 -9.50 10.62 -3.61
C ILE A 106 -9.56 12.09 -4.05
N ILE A 107 -8.55 12.56 -4.79
CA ILE A 107 -8.51 13.95 -5.29
C ILE A 107 -9.56 14.15 -6.40
N LEU A 108 -9.71 13.18 -7.31
CA LEU A 108 -10.58 13.30 -8.48
C LEU A 108 -12.05 12.98 -8.16
N LEU A 109 -12.30 12.00 -7.29
CA LEU A 109 -13.64 11.48 -7.03
C LEU A 109 -14.17 12.03 -5.71
N LYS A 110 -15.33 12.70 -5.78
CA LYS A 110 -15.94 13.33 -4.60
C LYS A 110 -16.46 12.29 -3.59
N ASN A 111 -16.94 11.15 -4.10
CA ASN A 111 -17.56 10.07 -3.36
C ASN A 111 -16.52 8.98 -3.07
N GLU A 112 -16.39 8.60 -1.80
CA GLU A 112 -15.44 7.58 -1.34
C GLU A 112 -15.75 6.19 -1.89
N ALA A 113 -17.03 5.87 -2.12
CA ALA A 113 -17.41 4.58 -2.70
C ALA A 113 -16.89 4.45 -4.14
N ASP A 114 -17.01 5.52 -4.94
CA ASP A 114 -16.50 5.54 -6.31
C ASP A 114 -14.96 5.48 -6.30
N ALA A 115 -14.32 6.23 -5.38
CA ALA A 115 -12.88 6.17 -5.19
C ALA A 115 -12.39 4.77 -4.80
N PHE A 116 -13.11 4.09 -3.92
CA PHE A 116 -12.82 2.71 -3.54
C PHE A 116 -12.90 1.76 -4.73
N TRP A 117 -13.96 1.81 -5.54
CA TRP A 117 -14.10 0.91 -6.68
C TRP A 117 -13.09 1.20 -7.80
N CYS A 118 -12.76 2.46 -8.04
CA CYS A 118 -11.68 2.83 -8.96
C CYS A 118 -10.33 2.34 -8.44
N PHE A 119 -10.06 2.48 -7.14
CA PHE A 119 -8.84 1.99 -6.52
C PHE A 119 -8.76 0.46 -6.55
N ASP A 120 -9.81 -0.27 -6.20
CA ASP A 120 -9.90 -1.73 -6.30
C ASP A 120 -9.60 -2.20 -7.74
N HIS A 121 -10.20 -1.53 -8.73
CA HIS A 121 -9.95 -1.85 -10.13
C HIS A 121 -8.49 -1.62 -10.55
N ALA A 122 -7.89 -0.50 -10.13
CA ALA A 122 -6.47 -0.23 -10.37
C ALA A 122 -5.58 -1.29 -9.71
N MET A 123 -5.90 -1.66 -8.47
CA MET A 123 -5.17 -2.67 -7.72
C MET A 123 -5.27 -4.06 -8.34
N ARG A 124 -6.36 -4.43 -9.03
CA ARG A 124 -6.42 -5.71 -9.76
C ARG A 124 -5.32 -5.84 -10.83
N ARG A 125 -4.94 -4.72 -11.47
CA ARG A 125 -3.84 -4.69 -12.46
C ARG A 125 -2.47 -4.66 -11.78
N LEU A 126 -2.36 -3.96 -10.64
CA LEU A 126 -1.11 -3.75 -9.92
C LEU A 126 -0.82 -4.80 -8.84
N ARG A 127 -1.77 -5.70 -8.59
CA ARG A 127 -1.73 -6.73 -7.55
C ARG A 127 -0.42 -7.52 -7.57
N ASP A 128 0.06 -7.87 -8.76
CA ASP A 128 1.31 -8.62 -8.90
C ASP A 128 2.55 -7.80 -8.49
N ASN A 129 2.53 -6.47 -8.61
CA ASN A 129 3.60 -5.60 -8.13
C ASN A 129 3.74 -5.65 -6.60
N PHE A 130 2.63 -5.87 -5.89
CA PHE A 130 2.55 -5.86 -4.43
C PHE A 130 2.59 -7.25 -3.79
N LYS A 131 2.53 -8.32 -4.61
CA LYS A 131 2.75 -9.68 -4.11
C LYS A 131 4.21 -9.88 -3.72
N CYS A 132 4.46 -9.88 -2.41
CA CYS A 132 5.71 -10.40 -1.85
C CYS A 132 5.57 -11.91 -1.67
N THR A 133 6.05 -12.70 -2.64
CA THR A 133 6.29 -14.14 -2.41
C THR A 133 7.71 -14.31 -1.86
N THR A 134 7.92 -15.30 -1.00
CA THR A 134 9.19 -15.63 -0.33
C THR A 134 10.44 -15.67 -1.23
N ASN A 135 10.28 -15.80 -2.56
CA ASN A 135 11.38 -15.86 -3.53
C ASN A 135 11.33 -14.81 -4.67
N SER A 136 10.31 -13.95 -4.76
CA SER A 136 10.26 -12.90 -5.79
C SER A 136 9.20 -11.85 -5.51
N ILE A 137 9.58 -10.57 -5.64
CA ILE A 137 8.66 -9.44 -5.75
C ILE A 137 8.26 -9.34 -7.23
N GLY A 138 6.97 -9.18 -7.56
CA GLY A 138 6.53 -9.14 -8.97
C GLY A 138 7.19 -8.02 -9.80
N VAL A 139 7.67 -6.96 -9.14
CA VAL A 139 8.48 -5.90 -9.75
C VAL A 139 9.84 -6.41 -10.26
N GLN A 140 10.44 -7.45 -9.67
CA GLN A 140 11.74 -7.99 -10.12
C GLN A 140 11.69 -8.47 -11.57
N THR A 141 10.59 -9.12 -11.98
CA THR A 141 10.43 -9.55 -13.37
C THR A 141 10.39 -8.35 -14.33
N GLN A 142 9.78 -7.24 -13.90
CA GLN A 142 9.73 -6.02 -14.70
C GLN A 142 11.10 -5.34 -14.76
N LEU A 143 11.88 -5.36 -13.67
CA LEU A 143 13.26 -4.87 -13.67
C LEU A 143 14.17 -5.68 -14.59
N SER A 144 14.05 -7.01 -14.59
CA SER A 144 14.81 -7.85 -15.52
C SER A 144 14.44 -7.54 -16.98
N ARG A 145 13.16 -7.30 -17.29
CA ARG A 145 12.73 -6.88 -18.63
C ARG A 145 13.27 -5.50 -18.99
N LEU A 146 13.25 -4.55 -18.05
CA LEU A 146 13.81 -3.21 -18.24
C LEU A 146 15.31 -3.28 -18.56
N SER A 147 16.06 -4.08 -17.81
CA SER A 147 17.48 -4.35 -18.05
C SER A 147 17.73 -4.88 -19.47
N GLN A 148 16.95 -5.87 -19.91
CA GLN A 148 17.05 -6.44 -21.27
C GLN A 148 16.72 -5.41 -22.37
N VAL A 149 15.71 -4.58 -22.16
CA VAL A 149 15.33 -3.52 -23.09
C VAL A 149 16.45 -2.50 -23.22
N ILE A 150 17.00 -2.01 -22.10
CA ILE A 150 18.10 -1.03 -22.11
C ILE A 150 19.35 -1.63 -22.74
N LYS A 151 19.69 -2.88 -22.42
CA LYS A 151 20.80 -3.61 -23.05
C LYS A 151 20.67 -3.69 -24.57
N THR A 152 19.45 -3.78 -25.08
CA THR A 152 19.17 -3.88 -26.52
C THR A 152 19.18 -2.51 -27.20
N ILE A 153 18.57 -1.50 -26.57
CA ILE A 153 18.40 -0.15 -27.14
C ILE A 153 19.67 0.69 -26.99
N ASP A 154 20.29 0.64 -25.81
CA ASP A 154 21.51 1.36 -25.49
C ASP A 154 22.47 0.48 -24.65
N PRO A 155 23.26 -0.38 -25.32
CA PRO A 155 24.23 -1.25 -24.65
C PRO A 155 25.29 -0.47 -23.85
N LYS A 156 25.62 0.76 -24.27
CA LYS A 156 26.63 1.58 -23.59
C LYS A 156 26.09 2.08 -22.24
N LEU A 157 24.84 2.52 -22.22
CA LEU A 157 24.17 2.89 -20.97
C LEU A 157 24.03 1.69 -20.04
N HIS A 158 23.62 0.52 -20.56
CA HIS A 158 23.54 -0.70 -19.74
C HIS A 158 24.88 -1.05 -19.11
N GLN A 159 25.97 -1.06 -19.89
CA GLN A 159 27.30 -1.34 -19.36
C GLN A 159 27.72 -0.31 -18.30
N HIS A 160 27.43 0.98 -18.51
CA HIS A 160 27.73 2.00 -17.52
C HIS A 160 26.98 1.79 -16.19
N ILE A 161 25.71 1.36 -16.25
CA ILE A 161 24.91 1.03 -15.07
C ILE A 161 25.47 -0.20 -14.35
N GLU A 162 25.90 -1.23 -15.09
CA GLU A 162 26.58 -2.41 -14.54
C GLU A 162 27.90 -2.04 -13.86
N ASP A 163 28.71 -1.18 -14.47
CA ASP A 163 29.99 -0.72 -13.93
C ASP A 163 29.82 0.06 -12.60
N LEU A 164 28.63 0.62 -12.36
CA LEU A 164 28.24 1.29 -11.12
C LEU A 164 27.61 0.35 -10.08
N ASP A 165 27.65 -0.97 -10.30
CA ASP A 165 27.01 -2.00 -9.45
C ASP A 165 25.48 -1.83 -9.34
N ALA A 166 24.86 -1.28 -10.39
CA ALA A 166 23.43 -1.00 -10.48
C ALA A 166 22.70 -1.87 -11.53
N GLY A 167 23.30 -2.99 -11.94
CA GLY A 167 22.82 -3.90 -12.99
C GLY A 167 21.46 -4.57 -12.72
N GLU A 168 21.01 -4.59 -11.47
CA GLU A 168 19.67 -5.05 -11.09
C GLU A 168 18.57 -3.99 -11.25
N TYR A 169 18.94 -2.74 -11.61
CA TYR A 169 18.02 -1.63 -11.83
C TYR A 169 17.12 -1.28 -10.62
N LEU A 170 17.57 -1.57 -9.39
CA LEU A 170 16.79 -1.35 -8.17
C LEU A 170 16.34 0.13 -7.99
N PHE A 171 17.02 1.10 -8.62
CA PHE A 171 16.58 2.49 -8.66
C PHE A 171 15.20 2.68 -9.32
N ALA A 172 14.83 1.80 -10.26
CA ALA A 172 13.54 1.82 -10.94
C ALA A 172 12.45 1.03 -10.19
N PHE A 173 12.78 0.37 -9.08
CA PHE A 173 11.84 -0.47 -8.33
C PHE A 173 10.60 0.32 -7.90
N ARG A 174 10.81 1.47 -7.25
CA ARG A 174 9.71 2.36 -6.82
C ARG A 174 8.91 2.87 -8.01
N MET A 175 9.60 3.22 -9.09
CA MET A 175 8.98 3.74 -10.31
C MET A 175 7.97 2.73 -10.87
N LEU A 176 8.35 1.46 -10.98
CA LEU A 176 7.48 0.40 -11.51
C LEU A 176 6.39 0.00 -10.52
N MET A 177 6.70 -0.04 -9.22
CA MET A 177 5.75 -0.42 -8.18
C MET A 177 4.49 0.46 -8.19
N VAL A 178 4.66 1.78 -8.28
CA VAL A 178 3.55 2.76 -8.23
C VAL A 178 3.30 3.48 -9.57
N LEU A 179 3.61 2.83 -10.70
CA LEU A 179 3.40 3.36 -12.06
C LEU A 179 3.88 4.81 -12.24
N PHE A 180 5.12 5.08 -11.84
CA PHE A 180 5.80 6.37 -11.96
C PHE A 180 5.10 7.54 -11.27
N ARG A 181 4.15 7.28 -10.37
CA ARG A 181 3.41 8.33 -9.66
C ARG A 181 4.32 9.33 -8.94
N ARG A 182 5.48 8.88 -8.47
CA ARG A 182 6.45 9.72 -7.77
C ARG A 182 7.47 10.42 -8.67
N GLU A 183 7.48 10.13 -9.96
CA GLU A 183 8.44 10.68 -10.93
C GLU A 183 7.85 11.83 -11.76
N PHE A 184 6.52 11.94 -11.79
CA PHE A 184 5.79 12.94 -12.56
C PHE A 184 4.98 13.88 -11.67
N SER A 185 4.67 15.06 -12.20
CA SER A 185 3.69 15.97 -11.59
C SER A 185 2.33 15.26 -11.42
N PHE A 186 1.45 15.80 -10.59
CA PHE A 186 0.13 15.19 -10.39
C PHE A 186 -0.62 15.01 -11.71
N VAL A 187 -0.66 16.04 -12.55
CA VAL A 187 -1.38 16.03 -13.82
C VAL A 187 -0.73 15.10 -14.84
N ASP A 188 0.60 15.14 -14.99
CA ASP A 188 1.30 14.27 -15.94
C ASP A 188 1.19 12.79 -15.56
N GLY A 189 1.18 12.50 -14.25
CA GLY A 189 0.95 11.15 -13.74
C GLY A 189 -0.44 10.61 -14.11
N LEU A 190 -1.48 11.45 -14.00
CA LEU A 190 -2.83 11.07 -14.43
C LEU A 190 -2.89 10.77 -15.93
N TYR A 191 -2.29 11.63 -16.76
CA TYR A 191 -2.27 11.45 -18.21
C TYR A 191 -1.55 10.15 -18.62
N LEU A 192 -0.41 9.85 -17.97
CA LEU A 192 0.28 8.58 -18.17
C LEU A 192 -0.64 7.39 -17.83
N TRP A 193 -1.38 7.47 -16.73
CA TRP A 193 -2.28 6.40 -16.31
C TRP A 193 -3.47 6.23 -17.23
N GLU A 194 -4.02 7.31 -17.77
CA GLU A 194 -5.06 7.25 -18.81
C GLU A 194 -4.54 6.48 -20.03
N ILE A 195 -3.34 6.76 -20.50
CA ILE A 195 -2.74 6.06 -21.65
C ILE A 195 -2.48 4.58 -21.35
N VAL A 196 -1.95 4.25 -20.17
CA VAL A 196 -1.59 2.88 -19.78
C VAL A 196 -2.83 2.03 -19.43
N SER A 197 -3.94 2.68 -19.07
CA SER A 197 -5.19 2.02 -18.68
C SER A 197 -6.23 1.95 -19.81
N SER A 198 -6.05 2.73 -20.87
CA SER A 198 -6.84 2.67 -22.12
C SER A 198 -6.52 1.40 -22.92
#